data_AF-A0A7J4WX09-F1
#
_entry.id   AF-A0A7J4WX09-F1
#
_cell.length_a   1.000
_cell.length_b   1.000
_cell.length_c   1.000
_cell.angle_alpha   90.00
_cell.angle_beta   90.00
_cell.angle_gamma   90.00
#
_symmetry.space_group_name_H-M   'P 1'
#
loop_
_entity.id
_entity.type
_entity.pdbx_description
1 polymer ?
#
loop_
_entity_poly.entity_id
_entity_poly.type
_entity_poly.pdbx_seq_one_letter_code
_entity_poly.pdbx_strand_id
1 'polypeptide(L)'
;MKSFNKVAAQGDVFFTRKDRVPTNIKASAVENGRVIVTHSETGHNHSMVLDRVHDVPNVVMYETENPLIAWLQVNRPTALDHQRPHDTHESIMFKPGVYEVRRQREYDHYAELIRAVAD
;
A
#
# COMPACT_ATOMS: atom_id res chain seq x y z
N MET A 1 -10.55 -11.91 -9.95
CA MET A 1 -9.89 -10.75 -9.35
C MET A 1 -10.90 -10.06 -8.43
N LYS A 2 -10.56 -9.72 -7.18
CA LYS A 2 -11.51 -9.06 -6.26
C LYS A 2 -11.63 -7.57 -6.58
N SER A 3 -12.77 -6.97 -6.27
CA SER A 3 -12.95 -5.52 -6.33
C SER A 3 -13.71 -5.02 -5.10
N PHE A 4 -13.62 -3.73 -4.80
CA PHE A 4 -14.25 -3.13 -3.63
C PHE A 4 -14.75 -1.71 -3.94
N ASN A 5 -15.72 -1.24 -3.15
CA ASN A 5 -16.30 0.09 -3.31
C ASN A 5 -15.80 1.10 -2.26
N LYS A 6 -15.66 0.70 -1.00
CA LYS A 6 -15.29 1.61 0.11
C LYS A 6 -14.01 1.21 0.83
N VAL A 7 -13.92 -0.06 1.23
CA VAL A 7 -12.77 -0.59 1.99
C VAL A 7 -12.35 -1.94 1.44
N ALA A 8 -11.06 -2.26 1.59
CA ALA A 8 -10.50 -3.57 1.33
C ALA A 8 -9.35 -3.84 2.28
N ALA A 9 -9.06 -5.11 2.55
CA ALA A 9 -7.91 -5.53 3.32
C ALA A 9 -7.19 -6.64 2.56
N GLN A 10 -5.86 -6.67 2.64
CA GLN A 10 -5.06 -7.76 2.09
C GLN A 10 -3.77 -7.89 2.89
N GLY A 11 -3.64 -8.95 3.67
CA GLY A 11 -2.47 -9.17 4.54
C GLY A 11 -2.22 -7.95 5.43
N ASP A 12 -1.11 -7.27 5.17
CA ASP A 12 -0.56 -6.19 6.00
C ASP A 12 -1.11 -4.79 5.68
N VAL A 13 -2.12 -4.68 4.80
CA VAL A 13 -2.68 -3.40 4.37
C VAL A 13 -4.20 -3.35 4.43
N PHE A 14 -4.70 -2.23 4.95
CA PHE A 14 -6.10 -1.84 4.93
C PHE A 14 -6.28 -0.56 4.10
N PHE A 15 -7.19 -0.62 3.13
CA PHE A 15 -7.48 0.46 2.20
C PHE A 15 -8.83 1.08 2.51
N THR A 16 -8.88 2.42 2.52
CA THR A 16 -10.14 3.17 2.60
C THR A 16 -10.19 4.19 1.47
N ARG A 17 -11.25 4.13 0.66
CA ARG A 17 -11.51 5.16 -0.36
C ARG A 17 -11.79 6.51 0.29
N LYS A 18 -11.18 7.56 -0.25
CA LYS A 18 -11.32 8.94 0.21
C LYS A 18 -11.59 9.87 -0.98
N ASP A 19 -12.02 11.08 -0.69
CA ASP A 19 -12.38 12.06 -1.72
C ASP A 19 -11.17 12.73 -2.36
N ARG A 20 -10.10 12.94 -1.58
CA ARG A 20 -8.88 13.62 -2.04
C ARG A 20 -7.64 13.19 -1.27
N VAL A 21 -6.49 13.34 -1.92
CA VAL A 21 -5.17 13.18 -1.31
C VAL A 21 -4.88 14.39 -0.41
N PRO A 22 -4.23 14.23 0.75
CA PRO A 22 -3.74 15.34 1.56
C PRO A 22 -2.79 16.27 0.79
N THR A 23 -2.76 17.54 1.17
CA THR A 23 -1.76 18.49 0.66
C THR A 23 -0.40 18.24 1.31
N ASN A 24 0.69 18.59 0.62
CA ASN A 24 2.07 18.55 1.12
C ASN A 24 2.65 17.15 1.40
N ILE A 25 2.18 16.11 0.70
CA ILE A 25 2.78 14.76 0.78
C ILE A 25 3.66 14.47 -0.42
N LYS A 26 4.70 13.66 -0.23
CA LYS A 26 5.71 13.36 -1.25
C LYS A 26 5.39 12.04 -1.94
N ALA A 27 5.56 12.00 -3.26
CA ALA A 27 5.41 10.77 -4.01
C ALA A 27 6.50 9.76 -3.60
N SER A 28 6.11 8.50 -3.39
CA SER A 28 7.02 7.39 -3.11
C SER A 28 7.82 7.02 -4.36
N ALA A 29 9.02 6.47 -4.15
CA ALA A 29 9.83 5.94 -5.23
C ALA A 29 9.17 4.72 -5.88
N VAL A 30 9.52 4.47 -7.14
CA VAL A 30 9.10 3.30 -7.90
C VAL A 30 10.28 2.35 -7.95
N GLU A 31 10.03 1.07 -7.72
CA GLU A 31 11.04 0.02 -7.73
C GLU A 31 10.74 -0.96 -8.87
N ASN A 32 11.69 -1.13 -9.79
CA ASN A 32 11.59 -2.08 -10.91
C ASN A 32 10.27 -1.97 -11.71
N GLY A 33 9.83 -0.73 -11.97
CA GLY A 33 8.58 -0.47 -12.69
C GLY A 33 7.30 -0.77 -11.88
N ARG A 34 7.41 -0.83 -10.55
CA ARG A 34 6.27 -1.10 -9.65
C ARG A 34 6.22 -0.09 -8.52
N VAL A 35 5.01 0.24 -8.11
CA VAL A 35 4.74 0.94 -6.86
C VAL A 35 4.63 -0.10 -5.76
N ILE A 36 5.54 -0.07 -4.79
CA ILE A 36 5.51 -0.97 -3.64
C ILE A 36 4.64 -0.35 -2.55
N VAL A 37 3.46 -0.94 -2.30
CA VAL A 37 2.47 -0.44 -1.34
C VAL A 37 2.88 -0.78 0.09
N THR A 38 3.35 -2.00 0.30
CA THR A 38 4.00 -2.43 1.53
C THR A 38 4.90 -3.61 1.24
N HIS A 39 5.98 -3.70 2.01
CA HIS A 39 6.69 -4.95 2.23
C HIS A 39 5.95 -5.71 3.34
N SER A 40 5.81 -7.02 3.16
CA SER A 40 5.27 -7.91 4.16
C SER A 40 6.38 -8.42 5.07
N GLU A 41 6.04 -8.66 6.33
CA GLU A 41 6.90 -9.28 7.34
C GLU A 41 7.48 -10.62 6.86
N THR A 42 6.71 -11.43 6.13
CA THR A 42 7.18 -12.73 5.66
C THR A 42 7.95 -12.64 4.33
N GLY A 43 8.47 -11.47 3.97
CA GLY A 43 9.42 -11.28 2.86
C GLY A 43 8.81 -11.23 1.45
N HIS A 44 7.58 -10.74 1.30
CA HIS A 44 6.95 -10.53 -0.02
C HIS A 44 6.35 -9.12 -0.16
N ASN A 45 6.08 -8.69 -1.39
CA ASN A 45 5.61 -7.34 -1.66
C ASN A 45 4.13 -7.32 -2.05
N HIS A 46 3.42 -6.31 -1.55
CA HIS A 46 2.16 -5.84 -2.12
C HIS A 46 2.49 -4.71 -3.08
N SER A 47 2.23 -4.90 -4.37
CA SER A 47 2.71 -3.95 -5.39
C SER A 47 1.75 -3.80 -6.55
N MET A 48 1.81 -2.63 -7.18
CA MET A 48 1.05 -2.31 -8.39
C MET A 48 2.01 -2.08 -9.55
N VAL A 49 1.73 -2.64 -10.73
CA VAL A 49 2.50 -2.34 -11.95
C VAL A 49 2.34 -0.86 -12.30
N LEU A 50 3.46 -0.17 -12.51
CA LEU A 50 3.45 1.18 -13.05
C LEU A 50 3.37 1.10 -14.58
N ASP A 51 2.33 1.71 -15.13
CA ASP A 51 2.13 1.93 -16.56
C ASP A 51 1.91 3.43 -16.83
N ARG A 52 2.37 3.91 -17.97
CA ARG A 52 2.25 5.32 -18.39
C ARG A 52 1.61 5.41 -19.76
N VAL A 53 0.55 6.20 -19.85
CA VAL A 53 -0.10 6.56 -21.12
C VAL A 53 -0.08 8.07 -21.23
N HIS A 54 0.54 8.59 -22.28
CA HIS A 54 0.80 10.03 -22.47
C HIS A 54 1.46 10.67 -21.24
N ASP A 55 2.51 10.02 -20.71
CA ASP A 55 3.26 10.41 -19.52
C ASP A 55 2.49 10.39 -18.18
N VAL A 56 1.20 10.08 -18.19
CA VAL A 56 0.37 9.98 -16.98
C VAL A 56 0.45 8.57 -16.38
N PRO A 57 0.92 8.42 -15.13
CA PRO A 57 0.99 7.13 -14.46
C PRO A 57 -0.42 6.59 -14.14
N ASN A 58 -0.64 5.28 -14.26
CA ASN A 58 -1.88 4.64 -13.82
C ASN A 58 -2.09 4.71 -12.30
N VAL A 59 -1.00 4.73 -11.52
CA VAL A 59 -1.02 4.85 -10.07
C VAL A 59 0.16 5.68 -9.57
N VAL A 60 -0.08 6.47 -8.53
CA VAL A 60 0.95 7.17 -7.74
C VAL A 60 0.71 6.86 -6.27
N MET A 61 1.80 6.61 -5.55
CA MET A 61 1.76 6.49 -4.10
C MET A 61 2.44 7.68 -3.45
N TYR A 62 1.96 8.06 -2.28
CA TYR A 62 2.51 9.13 -1.48
C TYR A 62 2.72 8.65 -0.04
N GLU A 63 3.89 8.95 0.51
CA GLU A 63 4.18 8.73 1.93
C GLU A 63 3.74 9.92 2.77
N THR A 64 3.44 9.63 4.04
CA THR A 64 3.23 10.65 5.08
C THR A 64 4.36 10.60 6.11
N GLU A 65 4.37 11.54 7.05
CA GLU A 65 5.29 11.50 8.19
C GLU A 65 5.05 10.27 9.09
N ASN A 66 3.84 9.71 9.07
CA ASN A 66 3.54 8.46 9.76
C ASN A 66 3.82 7.28 8.82
N PRO A 67 4.81 6.41 9.11
CA PRO A 67 5.17 5.29 8.22
C PRO A 67 4.06 4.25 8.09
N LEU A 68 3.05 4.27 8.96
CA LEU A 68 1.89 3.38 8.88
C LEU A 68 0.77 3.92 7.99
N ILE A 69 0.89 5.17 7.50
CA ILE A 69 -0.10 5.82 6.66
C ILE A 69 0.54 6.25 5.34
N ALA A 70 -0.02 5.76 4.25
CA ALA A 70 0.31 6.19 2.90
C ALA A 70 -0.98 6.46 2.10
N TRP A 71 -0.82 7.00 0.89
CA TRP A 71 -1.94 7.32 0.02
C TRP A 71 -1.69 6.80 -1.39
N LEU A 72 -2.73 6.28 -2.02
CA LEU A 72 -2.73 5.89 -3.43
C LEU A 72 -3.66 6.80 -4.21
N GLN A 73 -3.15 7.37 -5.30
CA GLN A 73 -3.96 7.96 -6.36
C GLN A 73 -3.94 7.02 -7.57
N VAL A 74 -5.09 6.42 -7.83
CA VAL A 74 -5.29 5.51 -8.97
C VAL A 74 -5.97 6.29 -10.07
N ASN A 75 -5.28 6.52 -11.18
CA ASN A 75 -5.80 7.25 -12.34
C ASN A 75 -6.49 6.31 -13.34
N ARG A 76 -6.09 5.04 -13.37
CA ARG A 76 -6.65 3.99 -14.26
C ARG A 76 -6.79 2.67 -13.49
N PRO A 77 -7.73 1.77 -13.86
CA PRO A 77 -7.89 0.49 -13.19
C PRO A 77 -6.56 -0.25 -13.05
N THR A 78 -6.17 -0.57 -11.82
CA THR A 78 -4.85 -1.12 -11.50
C THR A 78 -4.98 -2.21 -10.45
N ALA A 79 -4.32 -3.35 -10.67
CA ALA A 79 -4.32 -4.48 -9.75
C ALA A 79 -3.25 -4.30 -8.65
N LEU A 80 -3.61 -4.60 -7.41
CA LEU A 80 -2.68 -4.85 -6.32
C LEU A 80 -2.31 -6.33 -6.33
N ASP A 81 -1.07 -6.62 -6.71
CA ASP A 81 -0.54 -7.97 -6.75
C ASP A 81 0.10 -8.34 -5.41
N HIS A 82 -0.11 -9.60 -5.02
CA HIS A 82 0.50 -10.24 -3.87
C HIS A 82 1.59 -11.18 -4.35
N GLN A 83 2.87 -10.80 -4.18
CA GLN A 83 4.00 -11.53 -4.77
C GLN A 83 4.50 -12.70 -3.91
N ARG A 84 3.63 -13.68 -3.61
CA ARG A 84 3.99 -14.88 -2.83
C ARG A 84 4.11 -16.13 -3.73
N PRO A 85 5.13 -17.00 -3.57
CA PRO A 85 5.36 -18.12 -4.49
C PRO A 85 4.33 -19.26 -4.44
N HIS A 86 3.69 -19.52 -3.29
CA HIS A 86 2.93 -20.76 -3.07
C HIS A 86 1.50 -20.59 -2.46
N ASP A 87 0.99 -19.37 -2.24
CA ASP A 87 -0.41 -19.11 -1.81
C ASP A 87 -0.80 -17.65 -2.14
N THR A 88 -1.70 -17.35 -3.10
CA THR A 88 -3.20 -17.39 -3.13
C THR A 88 -3.98 -16.22 -2.49
N HIS A 89 -3.42 -15.01 -2.41
CA HIS A 89 -4.30 -13.83 -2.45
C HIS A 89 -4.60 -13.46 -3.90
N GLU A 90 -5.88 -13.54 -4.25
CA GLU A 90 -6.37 -13.01 -5.52
C GLU A 90 -6.15 -11.50 -5.58
N SER A 91 -5.48 -11.01 -6.63
CA SER A 91 -5.21 -9.57 -6.79
C SER A 91 -6.50 -8.75 -6.60
N ILE A 92 -6.35 -7.58 -5.97
CA ILE A 92 -7.45 -6.64 -5.80
C ILE A 92 -7.38 -5.61 -6.92
N MET A 93 -8.43 -5.51 -7.72
CA MET A 93 -8.57 -4.48 -8.74
C MET A 93 -9.09 -3.20 -8.12
N PHE A 94 -8.28 -2.13 -8.21
CA PHE A 94 -8.65 -0.80 -7.79
C PHE A 94 -9.29 -0.04 -8.95
N LYS A 95 -10.43 0.60 -8.70
CA LYS A 95 -11.01 1.58 -9.62
C LYS A 95 -10.28 2.93 -9.51
N PRO A 96 -10.34 3.80 -10.52
CA PRO A 96 -9.81 5.15 -10.42
C PRO A 96 -10.36 5.91 -9.20
N GLY A 97 -9.49 6.51 -8.39
CA GLY A 97 -9.86 7.18 -7.15
C GLY A 97 -8.68 7.34 -6.19
N VAL A 98 -8.97 7.91 -5.02
CA VAL A 98 -7.98 8.11 -3.94
C VAL A 98 -8.24 7.15 -2.80
N TYR A 99 -7.18 6.59 -2.24
CA TYR A 99 -7.24 5.61 -1.17
C TYR A 99 -6.21 5.93 -0.09
N GLU A 100 -6.65 5.98 1.17
CA GLU A 100 -5.78 5.92 2.33
C GLU A 100 -5.35 4.46 2.52
N VAL A 101 -4.05 4.25 2.69
CA VAL A 101 -3.43 2.96 2.98
C VAL A 101 -2.99 3.00 4.44
N ARG A 102 -3.52 2.07 5.24
CA ARG A 102 -3.02 1.80 6.59
C ARG A 102 -2.25 0.50 6.58
N ARG A 103 -0.98 0.57 6.97
CA ARG A 103 -0.11 -0.59 7.11
C ARG A 103 -0.25 -1.14 8.53
N GLN A 104 -0.25 -2.45 8.66
CA GLN A 104 -0.18 -3.10 9.96
C GLN A 104 1.15 -2.73 10.65
N ARG A 105 1.11 -2.47 11.95
CA ARG A 105 2.31 -2.31 12.78
C ARG A 105 2.76 -3.68 13.24
N GLU A 106 4.04 -3.98 13.07
CA GLU A 106 4.65 -5.15 13.70
C GLU A 106 4.56 -5.00 15.22
N TYR A 107 4.07 -6.06 15.87
CA TYR A 107 4.05 -6.14 17.32
C TYR A 107 5.29 -6.91 17.77
N ASP A 108 6.34 -6.18 18.16
CA ASP A 108 7.55 -6.76 18.72
C ASP A 108 7.41 -6.87 20.25
N HIS A 109 7.14 -8.08 20.73
CA HIS A 109 7.05 -8.41 22.17
C HIS A 109 8.32 -8.05 22.95
N TYR A 110 9.50 -8.12 22.32
CA TYR A 110 10.78 -7.89 23.00
C TYR A 110 11.13 -6.40 23.08
N ALA A 111 10.76 -5.60 22.08
CA ALA A 111 10.95 -4.15 22.12
C ALA A 111 10.20 -3.49 23.29
N GLU A 112 9.01 -3.98 23.65
CA GLU A 112 8.27 -3.48 24.82
C GLU A 112 8.95 -3.89 26.14
N LEU A 113 9.44 -5.12 26.24
CA LEU A 113 10.19 -5.59 27.41
C LEU A 113 11.48 -4.79 27.63
N ILE A 114 12.21 -4.46 26.56
CA ILE A 114 13.42 -3.64 26.64
C ILE A 114 13.10 -2.22 27.11
N ARG A 115 11.97 -1.63 26.67
CA ARG A 115 11.53 -0.31 27.16
C ARG A 115 11.11 -0.32 28.63
N ALA A 116 10.39 -1.34 29.06
CA ALA A 116 9.94 -1.47 30.45
C ALA A 116 11.08 -1.72 31.45
N VAL A 117 12.23 -2.22 30.99
CA VAL A 117 13.43 -2.42 31.81
C VAL A 117 14.34 -1.17 31.82
N ALA A 118 14.15 -0.25 30.87
CA ALA A 118 14.93 0.97 30.76
C ALA A 118 14.36 2.17 31.57
N ASP A 119 13.14 2.04 32.10
CA ASP A 119 12.51 2.93 33.08
C ASP A 119 12.74 2.45 34.52
#